data_AF-A0AAD9L0E8-F1
#
_entry.id   AF-A0AAD9L0E8-F1
#
_cell.length_a   1.000
_cell.length_b   1.000
_cell.length_c   1.000
_cell.angle_alpha   90.00
_cell.angle_beta   90.00
_cell.angle_gamma   90.00
#
_symmetry.space_group_name_H-M   'P 1'
#
loop_
_entity.id
_entity.type
_entity.pdbx_description
1 polymer ?
#
loop_
_entity_poly.entity_id
_entity_poly.type
_entity_poly.pdbx_seq_one_letter_code
_entity_poly.pdbx_strand_id
1 'polypeptide(L)' 'MFFNKETKDIYWDTELNEVRQRNNRFQVRHILSRPHTEWTGLKGRVSMDLVEEFIPRVGKDSNILFCACGPTEFTRATIQ' A
#
# COMPACT_ATOMS: atom_id res chain seq x y z
N MET A 1 2.40 0.79 1.20
CA MET A 1 1.04 0.47 0.70
C MET A 1 0.06 0.71 1.83
N PHE A 2 -1.17 1.16 1.55
CA PHE A 2 -2.17 1.40 2.59
C PHE A 2 -3.52 0.81 2.21
N PHE A 3 -3.97 -0.17 3.01
CA PHE A 3 -5.18 -0.95 2.74
C PHE A 3 -6.33 -0.45 3.60
N ASN A 4 -7.45 -0.09 2.96
CA ASN A 4 -8.65 0.41 3.62
C ASN A 4 -9.91 -0.29 3.05
N LYS A 5 -11.09 -0.07 3.66
CA LYS A 5 -12.33 -0.62 3.10
C LYS A 5 -12.84 0.29 1.98
N GLU A 6 -13.13 1.54 2.31
CA GLU A 6 -13.65 2.56 1.40
C GLU A 6 -12.73 3.78 1.34
N THR A 7 -12.97 4.70 0.40
CA THR A 7 -12.19 5.94 0.25
C THR A 7 -12.22 6.80 1.52
N LYS A 8 -13.37 6.87 2.20
CA LYS A 8 -13.55 7.64 3.45
C LYS A 8 -12.71 7.10 4.62
N ASP A 9 -12.27 5.85 4.54
CA ASP A 9 -11.47 5.22 5.59
C ASP A 9 -9.97 5.51 5.41
N ILE A 10 -9.58 6.15 4.30
CA ILE A 10 -8.18 6.53 4.07
C ILE A 10 -7.83 7.68 5.01
N TYR A 11 -6.99 7.37 5.99
CA TYR A 11 -6.48 8.36 6.92
C TYR A 11 -5.32 9.16 6.31
N TRP A 12 -5.26 10.46 6.63
CA TRP A 12 -4.19 11.37 6.20
C TRP A 12 -3.90 11.42 4.70
N ASP A 13 -4.92 11.25 3.85
CA ASP A 13 -4.73 11.26 2.38
C ASP A 13 -4.08 12.56 1.90
N THR A 14 -4.56 13.71 2.41
CA THR A 14 -4.03 15.03 2.06
C THR A 14 -2.56 15.16 2.46
N GLU A 15 -2.23 14.85 3.71
CA GLU A 15 -0.88 14.99 4.26
C GLU A 15 0.11 14.04 3.58
N LEU A 16 -0.30 12.79 3.34
CA LEU A 16 0.52 11.81 2.61
C LEU A 16 0.76 12.25 1.16
N ASN A 17 -0.24 12.84 0.50
CA ASN A 17 -0.09 13.36 -0.85
C ASN A 17 0.82 14.60 -0.90
N GLU A 18 0.79 15.46 0.13
CA GLU A 18 1.75 16.58 0.24
C GLU A 18 3.20 16.06 0.33
N VAL A 19 3.46 15.04 1.17
CA VAL A 19 4.81 14.45 1.27
C VAL A 19 5.22 13.84 -0.07
N ARG A 20 4.30 13.18 -0.77
CA ARG A 20 4.54 12.61 -2.10
C ARG A 20 4.93 13.67 -3.13
N GLN A 21 4.26 14.84 -3.11
CA GLN A 21 4.58 15.95 -4.00
C GLN A 21 5.95 16.57 -3.72
N ARG A 22 6.38 16.58 -2.45
CA ARG A 22 7.68 17.15 -2.03
C ARG A 22 8.86 16.19 -2.16
N ASN A 23 8.61 14.88 -2.19
CA ASN A 23 9.66 13.85 -2.21
C ASN A 23 9.33 12.72 -3.19
N ASN A 24 10.01 12.72 -4.34
CA ASN A 24 9.82 11.72 -5.41
C ASN A 24 10.17 10.28 -5.00
N ARG A 25 10.94 10.08 -3.92
CA ARG A 25 11.27 8.76 -3.36
C ARG A 25 10.15 8.21 -2.49
N PHE A 26 9.24 9.07 -2.03
CA PHE A 26 8.11 8.66 -1.22
C PHE A 26 6.91 8.33 -2.12
N GLN A 27 6.39 7.12 -1.99
CA GLN A 27 5.20 6.69 -2.72
C GLN A 27 4.17 6.10 -1.76
N VAL A 28 2.92 6.51 -1.93
CA VAL A 28 1.76 5.94 -1.24
C VAL A 28 0.79 5.45 -2.30
N ARG A 29 0.25 4.25 -2.05
CA ARG A 29 -0.70 3.56 -2.92
C ARG A 29 -1.81 3.06 -2.02
N HIS A 30 -3.03 3.47 -2.33
CA HIS A 30 -4.23 3.09 -1.62
C HIS A 30 -4.86 1.88 -2.30
N ILE A 31 -5.22 0.87 -1.50
CA ILE A 31 -5.90 -0.34 -1.96
C ILE A 31 -7.21 -0.44 -1.19
N LEU A 32 -8.33 -0.52 -1.91
CA LEU A 32 -9.66 -0.58 -1.31
C LEU A 32 -10.25 -1.98 -1.45
N SER A 33 -10.69 -2.55 -0.32
CA SER A 33 -11.37 -3.86 -0.32
C SER A 33 -12.87 -3.77 -0.63
N ARG A 34 -13.46 -2.58 -0.49
CA ARG A 34 -14.86 -2.25 -0.82
C ARG A 34 -14.93 -0.89 -1.53
N PRO A 35 -14.32 -0.76 -2.71
CA PRO A 35 -14.27 0.50 -3.43
C PRO A 35 -15.66 0.94 -3.92
N HIS A 36 -15.89 2.26 -3.99
CA HIS A 36 -17.00 2.81 -4.76
C HIS A 36 -16.79 2.53 -6.27
N THR A 37 -17.85 2.62 -7.07
CA THR A 37 -17.80 2.38 -8.52
C THR A 37 -16.82 3.33 -9.23
N GLU A 38 -16.69 4.55 -8.72
CA GLU A 38 -15.81 5.60 -9.26
C GLU A 38 -14.33 5.39 -8.90
N TRP A 39 -13.99 4.43 -8.03
CA TRP A 39 -12.60 4.17 -7.67
C TRP A 39 -11.84 3.54 -8.85
N THR A 40 -10.87 4.29 -9.34
CA THR A 40 -9.97 3.89 -10.44
C THR A 40 -8.64 3.31 -9.94
N GLY A 41 -8.38 3.38 -8.63
CA GLY A 41 -7.19 2.81 -8.01
C GLY A 41 -7.28 1.29 -7.81
N LEU A 42 -6.29 0.75 -7.08
CA LEU A 42 -6.20 -0.69 -6.82
C LEU A 42 -7.27 -1.18 -5.85
N LYS A 43 -7.69 -2.42 -6.06
CA LYS A 43 -8.82 -3.05 -5.37
C LYS A 43 -8.39 -4.41 -4.83
N GLY A 44 -8.91 -4.79 -3.67
CA GLY A 44 -8.71 -6.11 -3.10
C GLY A 44 -8.27 -6.10 -1.64
N ARG A 45 -7.87 -7.29 -1.17
CA ARG A 45 -7.22 -7.51 0.13
C ARG A 45 -5.75 -7.81 -0.11
N VAL A 46 -4.95 -7.81 0.94
CA VAL A 46 -3.52 -8.12 0.83
C VAL A 46 -3.29 -9.50 0.20
N SER A 47 -2.38 -9.54 -0.78
CA SER A 47 -1.92 -10.73 -1.48
C SER A 47 -0.48 -10.53 -1.92
N MET A 48 0.25 -11.62 -2.15
CA MET A 48 1.65 -11.55 -2.58
C MET A 48 1.77 -10.84 -3.94
N ASP A 49 0.87 -11.12 -4.89
CA ASP A 49 0.83 -10.44 -6.19
C ASP A 49 0.78 -8.91 -6.06
N LEU A 50 -0.07 -8.41 -5.15
CA LEU A 50 -0.17 -6.98 -4.89
C LEU A 50 1.08 -6.45 -4.23
N VAL A 51 1.69 -7.18 -3.28
CA VAL A 51 2.90 -6.76 -2.59
C VAL A 51 4.08 -6.68 -3.55
N GLU A 52 4.28 -7.72 -4.38
CA GLU A 52 5.36 -7.81 -5.37
C GLU A 52 5.33 -6.69 -6.40
N GLU A 53 4.14 -6.20 -6.79
CA GLU A 53 3.99 -5.06 -7.70
C GLU A 53 4.63 -3.77 -7.14
N PHE A 54 4.81 -3.68 -5.82
CA PHE A 54 5.43 -2.52 -5.14
C PHE A 54 6.87 -2.73 -4.73
N ILE A 55 7.38 -3.96 -4.75
CA ILE A 55 8.78 -4.20 -4.45
C ILE A 55 9.57 -3.65 -5.63
N PRO A 56 10.37 -2.58 -5.46
CA PRO A 56 11.20 -2.11 -6.55
C PRO A 56 12.10 -3.25 -6.99
N ARG A 57 12.30 -3.39 -8.31
CA ARG A 57 13.28 -4.33 -8.85
C ARG A 57 14.67 -3.87 -8.44
N VAL A 58 15.10 -4.35 -7.30
CA VAL A 58 16.37 -3.99 -6.73
C VAL A 58 17.45 -4.97 -7.19
N GLY A 59 18.67 -4.47 -7.38
CA GLY A 59 19.82 -5.32 -7.69
C GLY A 59 20.14 -6.27 -6.53
N LYS A 60 20.95 -7.31 -6.79
CA LYS A 60 21.34 -8.33 -5.80
C LYS A 60 21.92 -7.78 -4.49
N ASP A 61 22.43 -6.55 -4.48
CA ASP A 61 23.12 -5.92 -3.34
C ASP A 61 22.25 -4.93 -2.54
N SER A 62 20.92 -5.01 -2.69
CA SER A 62 20.02 -4.00 -2.13
C SER A 62 19.39 -4.48 -0.83
N ASN A 63 19.58 -3.71 0.23
CA ASN A 63 18.98 -3.98 1.53
C ASN A 63 17.58 -3.37 1.61
N ILE A 64 16.54 -4.17 1.37
CA ILE A 64 15.14 -3.75 1.58
C ILE A 64 14.69 -4.17 2.97
N LEU A 65 14.06 -3.23 3.70
CA LEU A 65 13.30 -3.51 4.90
C LEU A 65 11.80 -3.50 4.58
N PHE A 66 11.12 -4.60 4.93
CA PHE A 66 9.66 -4.71 4.87
C PHE A 66 9.06 -4.58 6.26
N CYS A 67 8.16 -3.62 6.41
CA CYS A 67 7.37 -3.44 7.64
C CYS A 67 5.89 -3.60 7.31
N ALA A 68 5.20 -4.45 8.06
CA ALA A 68 3.76 -4.66 7.96
C ALA A 68 3.10 -4.50 9.32
N CYS A 69 1.97 -3.79 9.34
CA CYS A 69 1.17 -3.56 10.54
C CYS A 69 -0.31 -3.55 10.15
N GLY A 70 -1.15 -4.12 11.00
CA GLY A 70 -2.59 -4.22 10.79
C GLY A 70 -3.20 -5.31 11.64
N PRO A 71 -4.44 -5.74 11.32
CA PRO A 71 -5.05 -6.91 11.94
C PRO A 71 -4.16 -8.15 11.83
N THR A 72 -4.23 -9.06 12.81
CA THR A 72 -3.39 -10.27 12.86
C THR A 72 -3.36 -11.05 11.54
N GLU A 73 -4.53 -11.27 10.95
CA GLU A 73 -4.67 -11.99 9.68
C GLU A 73 -4.08 -11.24 8.48
N PHE A 74 -4.16 -9.91 8.50
CA PHE A 74 -3.52 -9.09 7.47
C PHE A 74 -2.00 -9.20 7.58
N THR A 75 -1.45 -9.00 8.77
CA THR A 75 -0.01 -9.08 8.98
C THR A 75 0.51 -10.47 8.64
N ARG A 76 -0.17 -11.54 9.08
CA ARG A 76 0.22 -12.92 8.72
C ARG A 76 0.28 -13.15 7.20
N ALA A 77 -0.69 -12.64 6.46
CA ALA A 77 -0.74 -12.75 5.00
C ALA A 77 0.34 -11.93 4.26
N THR A 78 1.06 -11.02 4.95
CA THR A 78 2.17 -10.25 4.36
C THR A 78 3.54 -10.87 4.53
N ILE A 79 3.68 -11.89 5.39
CA ILE A 79 4.97 -12.50 5.77
C ILE A 79 5.11 -13.95 5.28
N GLN A 80 4.13 -14.43 4.51
CA GLN A 80 4.08 -15.79 3.95
C GLN A 80 4.26 -15.71 2.43
#